data_AF-A0A177AVG8-F1
#
_entry.id   AF-A0A177AVG8-F1
#
_cell.length_a   1.000
_cell.length_b   1.000
_cell.length_c   1.000
_cell.angle_alpha   90.00
_cell.angle_beta   90.00
_cell.angle_gamma   90.00
#
_symmetry.space_group_name_H-M   'P 1'
#
loop_
_entity.id
_entity.type
_entity.pdbx_description
1 polymer ?
#
loop_
_entity_poly.entity_id
_entity_poly.type
_entity_poly.pdbx_seq_one_letter_code
_entity_poly.pdbx_strand_id
1 'polypeptide(L)'
;MRNRFANRKRFSGRKVLNYTYSPKPKLPKRLDFASRVYSTIPFDLYSISNVLTCRNRDENFIKQANILEECVSNRLAQIEPEKEVADQLTIMVPLVISSFDVLGTKNNDPFVEIEEIKVVGSFKMETMIKTKISADVVIVLGKLPTFETVNDIKNNILMYFKKQDEKYNDMTVDDFDGGLIITFETSIVYIYVSTIPNNYIDLVPEKQVSSLMVSKSLMAIEHCRWFEEYSGHEMTKKIIKIMKDFQNRFTVFQKMNVWFIHQLCHHVVYNAIINDDEADVYTVYLKIFQLLACAVMLPGSPIIYDPVTPSNQILKCNKLSFNDQ
;
A
#
# COMPACT_ATOMS: atom_id res chain seq x y z
N MET A 1 69.39 -61.19 17.66
CA MET A 1 70.69 -60.61 17.25
C MET A 1 70.46 -59.31 16.49
N ARG A 2 71.10 -58.22 16.95
CA ARG A 2 71.62 -57.05 16.20
C ARG A 2 70.64 -56.26 15.31
N ASN A 3 70.18 -55.09 15.76
CA ASN A 3 70.84 -53.77 15.65
C ASN A 3 70.66 -53.11 14.27
N ARG A 4 69.87 -52.03 14.23
CA ARG A 4 70.33 -50.71 13.74
C ARG A 4 69.70 -49.57 14.57
N PHE A 5 70.45 -49.17 15.60
CA PHE A 5 70.65 -47.78 16.03
C PHE A 5 70.99 -46.89 14.82
N ALA A 6 70.86 -45.57 14.80
CA ALA A 6 70.27 -44.53 15.64
C ALA A 6 70.54 -43.23 14.86
N ASN A 7 69.74 -42.18 15.08
CA ASN A 7 70.38 -40.88 15.30
C ASN A 7 69.57 -40.05 16.30
N ARG A 8 70.32 -39.60 17.31
CA ARG A 8 69.88 -38.88 18.50
C ARG A 8 69.68 -37.40 18.16
N LYS A 9 68.81 -36.73 18.92
CA LYS A 9 69.25 -35.65 19.83
C LYS A 9 68.23 -35.48 20.95
N ARG A 10 68.71 -35.72 22.18
CA ARG A 10 68.02 -35.39 23.43
C ARG A 10 68.19 -33.89 23.69
N PHE A 11 67.12 -33.23 24.12
CA PHE A 11 67.25 -32.08 25.02
C PHE A 11 66.34 -32.30 26.23
N SER A 12 66.98 -32.25 27.39
CA SER A 12 66.45 -32.34 28.73
C SER A 12 65.77 -31.05 29.16
N GLY A 13 64.73 -31.14 29.97
CA GLY A 13 64.26 -30.01 30.79
C GLY A 13 62.74 -29.89 30.84
N ARG A 14 62.11 -30.63 31.75
CA ARG A 14 60.71 -30.40 32.14
C ARG A 14 60.60 -29.02 32.78
N LYS A 15 59.98 -28.05 32.09
CA LYS A 15 59.32 -26.92 32.75
C LYS A 15 57.87 -27.34 32.99
N VAL A 16 57.49 -27.43 34.26
CA VAL A 16 56.10 -27.58 34.69
C VAL A 16 55.41 -26.23 34.40
N LEU A 17 54.55 -26.19 33.39
CA LEU A 17 53.65 -25.06 33.15
C LEU A 17 52.44 -25.24 34.07
N ASN A 18 52.37 -24.39 35.10
CA ASN A 18 51.16 -24.22 35.91
C ASN A 18 50.07 -23.64 35.01
N TYR A 19 49.12 -24.48 34.58
CA TYR A 19 47.88 -24.00 33.97
C TYR A 19 46.99 -23.43 35.08
N THR A 20 47.04 -22.10 35.25
CA THR A 20 45.97 -21.39 35.95
C THR A 20 44.67 -21.58 35.18
N TYR A 21 43.64 -22.05 35.88
CA TYR A 21 42.29 -22.26 35.36
C TYR A 21 41.75 -20.94 34.79
N SER A 22 41.76 -20.79 33.46
CA SER A 22 41.00 -19.71 32.81
C SER A 22 39.51 -19.98 33.05
N PRO A 23 38.72 -18.99 33.47
CA PRO A 23 37.29 -19.17 33.67
C PRO A 23 36.66 -19.61 32.34
N LYS A 24 35.77 -20.61 32.42
CA LYS A 24 35.00 -21.13 31.27
C LYS A 24 34.51 -19.95 30.41
N PRO A 25 34.66 -20.00 29.07
CA PRO A 25 34.08 -18.97 28.23
C PRO A 25 32.59 -18.91 28.57
N LYS A 26 32.13 -17.73 29.00
CA LYS A 26 30.71 -17.50 29.25
C LYS A 26 30.00 -17.85 27.95
N LEU A 27 29.13 -18.86 27.98
CA LEU A 27 28.18 -19.09 26.90
C LEU A 27 27.55 -17.74 26.57
N PRO A 28 27.49 -17.35 25.28
CA PRO A 28 26.94 -16.06 24.92
C PRO A 28 25.55 -15.95 25.55
N LYS A 29 25.31 -14.83 26.23
CA LYS A 29 23.98 -14.45 26.70
C LYS A 29 23.03 -14.67 25.53
N ARG A 30 21.91 -15.37 25.80
CA ARG A 30 20.76 -15.63 24.92
C ARG A 30 20.87 -14.81 23.63
N LEU A 31 21.15 -15.45 22.49
CA LEU A 31 21.05 -14.79 21.20
C LEU A 31 19.65 -14.16 21.14
N ASP A 32 19.58 -12.83 21.18
CA ASP A 32 18.40 -12.09 20.77
C ASP A 32 18.23 -12.37 19.28
N PHE A 33 17.49 -13.42 18.94
CA PHE A 33 17.07 -13.71 17.58
C PHE A 33 16.30 -12.53 16.95
N ALA A 34 15.75 -11.63 17.78
CA ALA A 34 15.09 -10.42 17.35
C ALA A 34 16.02 -9.36 16.73
N SER A 35 17.33 -9.37 17.01
CA SER A 35 18.24 -8.31 16.55
C SER A 35 18.95 -8.64 15.23
N ARG A 36 18.74 -9.84 14.68
CA ARG A 36 19.24 -10.26 13.36
C ARG A 36 18.07 -10.67 12.49
N VAL A 37 17.35 -9.69 11.97
CA VAL A 37 16.44 -9.92 10.85
C VAL A 37 17.32 -10.21 9.63
N TYR A 38 17.69 -11.48 9.43
CA TYR A 38 18.21 -11.90 8.14
C TYR A 38 17.10 -11.65 7.12
N SER A 39 17.41 -10.91 6.06
CA SER A 39 16.49 -10.75 4.93
C SER A 39 16.35 -12.12 4.25
N THR A 40 15.39 -12.92 4.68
CA THR A 40 15.04 -14.17 4.02
C THR A 40 14.01 -13.83 2.97
N ILE A 41 14.38 -13.97 1.69
CA ILE A 41 13.42 -13.89 0.59
C ILE A 41 12.41 -15.02 0.80
N PRO A 42 11.11 -14.71 1.02
CA PRO A 42 10.05 -15.70 1.04
C PRO A 42 10.09 -16.59 -0.20
N PHE A 43 9.69 -17.83 -0.03
CA PHE A 43 9.56 -18.75 -1.15
C PHE A 43 8.48 -18.27 -2.13
N ASP A 44 8.85 -18.08 -3.40
CA ASP A 44 7.94 -17.85 -4.52
C ASP A 44 8.14 -18.99 -5.53
N LEU A 45 7.10 -19.82 -5.71
CA LEU A 45 7.15 -21.00 -6.59
C LEU A 45 7.34 -20.57 -8.04
N TYR A 46 6.72 -19.45 -8.42
CA TYR A 46 6.70 -18.99 -9.80
C TYR A 46 8.00 -18.28 -10.18
N SER A 47 8.78 -17.79 -9.19
CA SER A 47 10.15 -17.31 -9.43
C SER A 47 11.16 -18.43 -9.70
N ILE A 48 10.82 -19.68 -9.39
CA ILE A 48 11.67 -20.86 -9.59
C ILE A 48 10.98 -21.94 -10.43
N SER A 49 10.04 -21.55 -11.29
CA SER A 49 9.29 -22.46 -12.17
C SER A 49 10.21 -23.29 -13.08
N ASN A 50 11.38 -22.76 -13.42
CA ASN A 50 12.45 -23.45 -14.14
C ASN A 50 13.13 -24.57 -13.33
N VAL A 51 13.08 -24.52 -12.00
CA VAL A 51 13.61 -25.54 -11.09
C VAL A 51 12.55 -26.60 -10.77
N LEU A 52 11.30 -26.16 -10.58
CA LEU A 52 10.17 -27.03 -10.25
C LEU A 52 9.26 -27.22 -11.47
N THR A 53 9.60 -28.21 -12.29
CA THR A 53 8.79 -28.57 -13.46
C THR A 53 7.47 -29.20 -13.04
N CYS A 54 6.36 -28.58 -13.46
CA CYS A 54 5.05 -29.21 -13.36
C CYS A 54 5.03 -30.40 -14.32
N ARG A 55 4.99 -31.63 -13.77
CA ARG A 55 5.05 -32.85 -14.59
C ARG A 55 3.81 -33.02 -15.47
N ASN A 56 2.65 -32.50 -15.06
CA ASN A 56 1.36 -32.73 -15.72
C ASN A 56 0.40 -31.55 -15.48
N ARG A 57 0.07 -30.76 -16.52
CA ARG A 57 -1.15 -29.94 -16.55
C ARG A 57 -2.28 -30.82 -17.09
N ASP A 58 -2.81 -31.70 -16.23
CA ASP A 58 -3.85 -32.64 -16.62
C ASP A 58 -5.21 -31.94 -16.87
N GLU A 59 -6.16 -32.61 -17.52
CA GLU A 59 -7.52 -32.09 -17.76
C GLU A 59 -8.20 -31.54 -16.48
N ASN A 60 -7.89 -32.14 -15.33
CA ASN A 60 -8.36 -31.68 -14.02
C ASN A 60 -7.86 -30.27 -13.66
N PHE A 61 -6.63 -29.91 -14.02
CA PHE A 61 -6.07 -28.58 -13.80
C PHE A 61 -6.85 -27.53 -14.60
N ILE A 62 -7.07 -27.80 -15.89
CA ILE A 62 -7.83 -26.90 -16.78
C ILE A 62 -9.25 -26.71 -16.25
N LYS A 63 -9.90 -27.80 -15.81
CA LYS A 63 -11.23 -27.73 -15.21
C LYS A 63 -11.25 -26.84 -13.96
N GLN A 64 -10.27 -26.97 -13.06
CA GLN A 64 -10.17 -26.13 -11.86
C GLN A 64 -9.90 -24.67 -12.19
N ALA A 65 -9.06 -24.41 -13.19
CA ALA A 65 -8.78 -23.06 -13.67
C ALA A 65 -10.06 -22.36 -14.16
N ASN A 66 -10.83 -23.04 -15.01
CA ASN A 66 -12.10 -22.51 -15.52
C ASN A 66 -13.13 -22.25 -14.41
N ILE A 67 -13.24 -23.17 -13.43
CA ILE A 67 -14.14 -22.99 -12.28
C ILE A 67 -13.73 -21.76 -11.46
N LEU A 68 -12.43 -21.58 -11.20
CA LEU A 68 -11.94 -20.44 -10.44
C LEU A 68 -12.19 -19.13 -11.19
N GLU A 69 -11.94 -19.11 -12.49
CA GLU A 69 -12.19 -17.94 -13.35
C GLU A 69 -13.68 -17.54 -13.35
N GLU A 70 -14.58 -18.51 -13.45
CA GLU A 70 -16.02 -18.29 -13.34
C GLU A 70 -16.39 -17.73 -11.96
N CYS A 71 -15.85 -18.31 -10.89
CA CYS A 71 -16.08 -17.87 -9.52
C CYS A 71 -15.58 -16.43 -9.27
N VAL A 72 -14.40 -16.09 -9.78
CA VAL A 72 -13.85 -14.72 -9.69
C VAL A 72 -14.72 -13.74 -10.48
N SER A 73 -15.13 -14.11 -11.69
CA SER A 73 -16.01 -13.27 -12.52
C SER A 73 -17.36 -13.03 -11.86
N ASN A 74 -17.98 -14.08 -11.32
CA ASN A 74 -19.23 -14.00 -10.58
C ASN A 74 -19.08 -13.14 -9.31
N ARG A 75 -17.95 -13.26 -8.60
CA ARG A 75 -17.70 -12.44 -7.41
C ARG A 75 -17.47 -10.97 -7.77
N LEU A 76 -16.74 -10.68 -8.84
CA LEU A 76 -16.54 -9.32 -9.34
C LEU A 76 -17.89 -8.63 -9.59
N ALA A 77 -18.81 -9.30 -10.29
CA ALA A 77 -20.15 -8.76 -10.54
C ALA A 77 -20.95 -8.45 -9.26
N GLN A 78 -20.72 -9.18 -8.17
CA GLN A 78 -21.39 -8.95 -6.87
C GLN A 78 -20.80 -7.79 -6.08
N ILE A 79 -19.51 -7.52 -6.24
CA ILE A 79 -18.78 -6.49 -5.47
C ILE A 79 -18.62 -5.18 -6.23
N GLU A 80 -19.01 -5.13 -7.50
CA GLU A 80 -19.00 -3.89 -8.27
C GLU A 80 -19.93 -2.84 -7.64
N PRO A 81 -19.52 -1.56 -7.64
CA PRO A 81 -20.40 -0.48 -7.24
C PRO A 81 -21.63 -0.43 -8.16
N GLU A 82 -22.75 0.00 -7.60
CA GLU A 82 -23.97 0.23 -8.38
C GLU A 82 -23.71 1.31 -9.44
N LYS A 83 -24.16 1.05 -10.68
CA LYS A 83 -23.86 1.92 -11.83
C LYS A 83 -24.31 3.36 -11.61
N GLU A 84 -25.50 3.54 -11.03
CA GLU A 84 -26.09 4.84 -10.75
C GLU A 84 -25.17 5.69 -9.85
N VAL A 85 -24.67 5.11 -8.74
CA VAL A 85 -23.76 5.80 -7.82
C VAL A 85 -22.39 6.07 -8.46
N ALA A 86 -21.88 5.14 -9.26
CA ALA A 86 -20.61 5.32 -9.97
C ALA A 86 -20.69 6.43 -11.03
N ASP A 87 -21.79 6.50 -11.77
CA ASP A 87 -22.04 7.53 -12.78
C ASP A 87 -22.22 8.91 -12.12
N GLN A 88 -22.92 8.97 -10.98
CA GLN A 88 -23.02 10.19 -10.17
C GLN A 88 -21.67 10.70 -9.69
N LEU A 89 -20.80 9.83 -9.15
CA LEU A 89 -19.44 10.22 -8.76
C LEU A 89 -18.63 10.72 -9.96
N THR A 90 -18.81 10.12 -11.13
CA THR A 90 -18.14 10.53 -12.37
C THR A 90 -18.54 11.94 -12.80
N ILE A 91 -19.77 12.39 -12.48
CA ILE A 91 -20.25 13.76 -12.72
C ILE A 91 -19.81 14.71 -11.59
N MET A 92 -19.92 14.27 -10.33
CA MET A 92 -19.63 15.10 -9.16
C MET A 92 -18.16 15.48 -9.04
N VAL A 93 -17.23 14.56 -9.29
CA VAL A 93 -15.80 14.81 -9.11
C VAL A 93 -15.29 15.95 -10.01
N PRO A 94 -15.58 15.98 -11.32
CA PRO A 94 -15.24 17.13 -12.17
C PRO A 94 -15.84 18.46 -11.68
N LEU A 95 -17.09 18.46 -11.21
CA LEU A 95 -17.73 19.68 -10.69
C LEU A 95 -17.03 20.20 -9.42
N VAL A 96 -16.64 19.29 -8.53
CA VAL A 96 -15.83 19.62 -7.34
C VAL A 96 -14.50 20.24 -7.77
N ILE A 97 -13.81 19.66 -8.76
CA ILE A 97 -12.56 20.23 -9.30
C ILE A 97 -12.80 21.64 -9.88
N SER A 98 -13.83 21.81 -10.69
CA SER A 98 -14.18 23.12 -11.28
C SER A 98 -14.54 24.18 -10.23
N SER A 99 -15.05 23.77 -9.06
CA SER A 99 -15.29 24.71 -7.94
C SER A 99 -13.99 25.34 -7.44
N PHE A 100 -12.88 24.60 -7.49
CA PHE A 100 -11.56 25.09 -7.08
C PHE A 100 -10.88 25.92 -8.16
N ASP A 101 -11.09 25.63 -9.44
CA ASP A 101 -10.58 26.48 -10.52
C ASP A 101 -11.18 27.90 -10.43
N VAL A 102 -12.45 27.99 -10.06
CA VAL A 102 -13.11 29.27 -9.79
C VAL A 102 -12.55 29.95 -8.53
N LEU A 103 -12.15 29.18 -7.52
CA LEU A 103 -11.49 29.71 -6.34
C LEU A 103 -10.11 30.29 -6.66
N GLY A 104 -9.28 29.53 -7.37
CA GLY A 104 -7.93 29.98 -7.76
C GLY A 104 -7.93 31.19 -8.69
N THR A 105 -9.01 31.39 -9.47
CA THR A 105 -9.13 32.53 -10.39
C THR A 105 -9.82 33.76 -9.81
N LYS A 106 -10.81 33.59 -8.92
CA LYS A 106 -11.57 34.72 -8.35
C LYS A 106 -10.88 35.39 -7.17
N ASN A 107 -10.02 34.66 -6.48
CA ASN A 107 -9.37 35.15 -5.29
C ASN A 107 -7.87 35.35 -5.57
N ASN A 108 -7.50 36.57 -5.97
CA ASN A 108 -6.26 37.21 -5.48
C ASN A 108 -6.33 37.41 -3.95
N ASP A 109 -6.96 36.48 -3.23
CA ASP A 109 -7.06 36.46 -1.80
C ASP A 109 -5.74 35.83 -1.33
N PRO A 110 -4.87 36.59 -0.66
CA PRO A 110 -3.54 36.12 -0.32
C PRO A 110 -3.55 34.89 0.61
N PHE A 111 -4.70 34.40 1.06
CA PHE A 111 -4.79 33.32 2.04
C PHE A 111 -4.98 31.92 1.43
N VAL A 112 -5.46 31.78 0.18
CA VAL A 112 -5.73 30.47 -0.44
C VAL A 112 -5.02 30.35 -1.79
N GLU A 113 -3.72 30.07 -1.72
CA GLU A 113 -2.90 29.77 -2.89
C GLU A 113 -2.94 28.26 -3.16
N ILE A 114 -3.68 27.83 -4.19
CA ILE A 114 -3.78 26.43 -4.59
C ILE A 114 -2.71 26.16 -5.65
N GLU A 115 -1.79 25.25 -5.34
CA GLU A 115 -0.70 24.83 -6.24
C GLU A 115 -1.15 23.67 -7.13
N GLU A 116 -1.84 22.70 -6.55
CA GLU A 116 -2.19 21.46 -7.24
C GLU A 116 -3.48 20.86 -6.71
N ILE A 117 -4.28 20.28 -7.61
CA ILE A 117 -5.47 19.51 -7.28
C ILE A 117 -5.36 18.16 -7.99
N LYS A 118 -5.51 17.08 -7.22
CA LYS A 118 -5.42 15.71 -7.75
C LYS A 118 -6.55 14.84 -7.23
N VAL A 119 -7.20 14.13 -8.14
CA VAL A 119 -8.10 13.03 -7.78
C VAL A 119 -7.24 11.82 -7.47
N VAL A 120 -7.49 11.19 -6.33
CA VAL A 120 -6.70 10.05 -5.86
C VAL A 120 -7.60 8.88 -5.45
N GLY A 121 -6.99 7.83 -4.90
CA GLY A 121 -7.70 6.74 -4.25
C GLY A 121 -8.39 5.77 -5.21
N SER A 122 -9.37 5.03 -4.67
CA SER A 122 -9.97 3.90 -5.39
C SER A 122 -10.80 4.33 -6.60
N PHE A 123 -11.40 5.52 -6.55
CA PHE A 123 -12.11 6.11 -7.69
C PHE A 123 -11.16 6.34 -8.86
N LYS A 124 -10.06 7.08 -8.64
CA LYS A 124 -9.09 7.35 -9.70
C LYS A 124 -8.40 6.09 -10.24
N MET A 125 -8.10 5.15 -9.34
CA MET A 125 -7.46 3.88 -9.69
C MET A 125 -8.43 2.83 -10.26
N GLU A 126 -9.73 3.13 -10.40
CA GLU A 126 -10.78 2.22 -10.89
C GLU A 126 -10.90 0.91 -10.09
N THR A 127 -10.61 0.97 -8.79
CA THR A 127 -10.59 -0.19 -7.88
C THR A 127 -11.62 -0.04 -6.75
N MET A 128 -12.69 0.70 -7.00
CA MET A 128 -13.83 0.82 -6.08
C MET A 128 -14.58 -0.50 -5.95
N ILE A 129 -15.18 -0.72 -4.77
CA ILE A 129 -16.05 -1.86 -4.46
C ILE A 129 -17.32 -1.36 -3.76
N LYS A 130 -18.41 -2.14 -3.84
CA LYS A 130 -19.74 -1.80 -3.31
C LYS A 130 -19.75 -1.37 -1.85
N THR A 131 -18.85 -1.89 -1.02
CA THR A 131 -18.79 -1.55 0.41
C THR A 131 -18.18 -0.17 0.68
N LYS A 132 -17.44 0.40 -0.28
CA LYS A 132 -16.79 1.71 -0.13
C LYS A 132 -16.79 2.43 -1.48
N ILE A 133 -17.89 3.14 -1.72
CA ILE A 133 -18.12 3.92 -2.94
C ILE A 133 -17.90 5.39 -2.59
N SER A 134 -16.68 5.87 -2.79
CA SER A 134 -16.31 7.26 -2.52
C SER A 134 -15.17 7.69 -3.43
N ALA A 135 -15.13 8.98 -3.76
CA ALA A 135 -13.98 9.59 -4.42
C ALA A 135 -13.11 10.34 -3.40
N ASP A 136 -11.81 10.39 -3.66
CA ASP A 136 -10.83 11.09 -2.85
C ASP A 136 -10.18 12.18 -3.72
N VAL A 137 -10.12 13.42 -3.24
CA VAL A 137 -9.47 14.55 -3.90
C VAL A 137 -8.48 15.17 -2.92
N VAL A 138 -7.26 15.43 -3.37
CA VAL A 138 -6.23 16.11 -2.59
C VAL A 138 -6.00 17.50 -3.17
N ILE A 139 -6.00 18.49 -2.29
CA ILE A 139 -5.67 19.88 -2.61
C ILE A 139 -4.33 20.19 -1.95
N VAL A 140 -3.37 20.68 -2.74
CA VAL A 140 -2.05 21.11 -2.26
C VAL A 140 -2.04 22.63 -2.26
N LEU A 141 -1.89 23.21 -1.07
CA LEU A 141 -1.77 24.64 -0.88
C LEU A 141 -0.28 25.07 -0.92
N GLY A 142 0.00 26.24 -1.49
CA GLY A 142 1.31 26.89 -1.40
C GLY A 142 1.61 27.40 0.02
N LYS A 143 0.55 27.61 0.82
CA LYS A 143 0.60 28.07 2.21
C LYS A 143 0.23 26.99 3.21
N LEU A 144 0.41 27.28 4.50
CA LEU A 144 0.10 26.37 5.58
C LEU A 144 -1.43 26.08 5.66
N PRO A 145 -1.84 24.82 5.82
CA PRO A 145 -3.25 24.42 5.78
C PRO A 145 -3.89 24.69 7.15
N THR A 146 -4.37 25.92 7.37
CA THR A 146 -5.05 26.31 8.62
C THR A 146 -6.52 25.87 8.61
N PHE A 147 -7.11 25.70 9.80
CA PHE A 147 -8.55 25.39 9.91
C PHE A 147 -9.44 26.49 9.33
N GLU A 148 -8.99 27.76 9.39
CA GLU A 148 -9.66 28.90 8.76
C GLU A 148 -9.70 28.71 7.24
N THR A 149 -8.55 28.41 6.62
CA THR A 149 -8.46 28.12 5.19
C THR A 149 -9.38 26.97 4.76
N VAL A 150 -9.46 25.90 5.56
CA VAL A 150 -10.35 24.76 5.29
C VAL A 150 -11.83 25.19 5.33
N ASN A 151 -12.20 26.03 6.30
CA ASN A 151 -13.56 26.56 6.41
C ASN A 151 -13.92 27.54 5.28
N ASP A 152 -12.95 28.34 4.83
CA ASP A 152 -13.15 29.23 3.67
C ASP A 152 -13.37 28.41 2.39
N ILE A 153 -12.58 27.35 2.19
CA ILE A 153 -12.79 26.41 1.09
C ILE A 153 -14.18 25.79 1.16
N LYS A 154 -14.62 25.33 2.34
CA LYS A 154 -15.96 24.77 2.59
C LYS A 154 -17.08 25.71 2.14
N ASN A 155 -17.03 26.96 2.61
CA ASN A 155 -18.05 27.97 2.29
C ASN A 155 -18.09 28.29 0.80
N ASN A 156 -16.92 28.35 0.16
CA ASN A 156 -16.83 28.64 -1.26
C ASN A 156 -17.38 27.50 -2.14
N ILE A 157 -17.11 26.23 -1.78
CA ILE A 157 -17.71 25.07 -2.44
C ILE A 157 -19.23 25.16 -2.34
N LEU A 158 -19.78 25.37 -1.13
CA LEU A 158 -21.23 25.51 -0.93
C LEU A 158 -21.83 26.63 -1.78
N MET A 159 -21.17 27.79 -1.85
CA MET A 159 -21.61 28.91 -2.68
C MET A 159 -21.51 28.63 -4.17
N TYR A 160 -20.49 27.88 -4.61
CA TYR A 160 -20.32 27.50 -6.01
C TYR A 160 -21.48 26.59 -6.45
N PHE A 161 -21.73 25.50 -5.73
CA PHE A 161 -22.77 24.54 -6.07
C PHE A 161 -24.17 25.15 -6.04
N LYS A 162 -24.49 25.98 -5.03
CA LYS A 162 -25.77 26.71 -4.96
C LYS A 162 -26.00 27.67 -6.13
N LYS A 163 -24.92 28.19 -6.74
CA LYS A 163 -25.01 29.08 -7.91
C LYS A 163 -25.11 28.33 -9.23
N GLN A 164 -24.66 27.08 -9.29
CA GLN A 164 -24.66 26.29 -10.52
C GLN A 164 -26.05 25.75 -10.85
N ASP A 165 -26.70 25.09 -9.89
CA ASP A 165 -27.96 24.39 -10.12
C ASP A 165 -28.72 24.22 -8.78
N GLU A 166 -30.03 24.44 -8.79
CA GLU A 166 -30.89 24.30 -7.61
C GLU A 166 -30.92 22.87 -7.08
N LYS A 167 -30.63 21.87 -7.93
CA LYS A 167 -30.58 20.47 -7.49
C LYS A 167 -29.50 20.20 -6.43
N TYR A 168 -28.47 21.04 -6.35
CA TYR A 168 -27.39 20.89 -5.36
C TYR A 168 -27.70 21.59 -4.03
N ASN A 169 -28.90 22.13 -3.85
CA ASN A 169 -29.29 22.78 -2.59
C ASN A 169 -29.27 21.82 -1.38
N ASP A 170 -29.50 20.52 -1.62
CA ASP A 170 -29.48 19.47 -0.60
C ASP A 170 -28.08 18.91 -0.33
N MET A 171 -27.04 19.40 -1.04
CA MET A 171 -25.67 18.99 -0.82
C MET A 171 -25.16 19.47 0.54
N THR A 172 -24.57 18.57 1.32
CA THR A 172 -23.88 18.93 2.57
C THR A 172 -22.38 18.91 2.37
N VAL A 173 -21.69 19.84 3.03
CA VAL A 173 -20.24 19.83 3.14
C VAL A 173 -19.93 19.87 4.62
N ASP A 174 -19.33 18.80 5.12
CA ASP A 174 -18.96 18.63 6.53
C ASP A 174 -17.43 18.63 6.65
N ASP A 175 -16.93 19.09 7.79
CA ASP A 175 -15.50 19.06 8.11
C ASP A 175 -15.13 17.79 8.88
N PHE A 176 -13.91 17.32 8.67
CA PHE A 176 -13.29 16.28 9.49
C PHE A 176 -11.81 16.61 9.70
N ASP A 177 -11.11 15.79 10.50
CA ASP A 177 -9.69 15.99 10.82
C ASP A 177 -8.83 16.09 9.56
N GLY A 178 -8.56 17.34 9.15
CA GLY A 178 -7.71 17.67 8.00
C GLY A 178 -8.37 17.73 6.62
N GLY A 179 -9.70 17.79 6.54
CA GLY A 179 -10.38 17.80 5.24
C GLY A 179 -11.87 18.14 5.28
N LEU A 180 -12.53 17.93 4.14
CA LEU A 180 -13.96 18.15 3.94
C LEU A 180 -14.62 16.92 3.31
N ILE A 181 -15.85 16.62 3.70
CA ILE A 181 -16.68 15.56 3.10
C ILE A 181 -17.82 16.25 2.40
N ILE A 182 -17.93 16.04 1.10
CA ILE A 182 -19.11 16.43 0.32
C ILE A 182 -20.02 15.22 0.22
N THR A 183 -21.24 15.38 0.70
CA THR A 183 -22.29 14.37 0.56
C THR A 183 -23.39 14.94 -0.33
N PHE A 184 -23.71 14.21 -1.39
CA PHE A 184 -24.81 14.52 -2.29
C PHE A 184 -25.54 13.24 -2.66
N GLU A 185 -26.82 13.13 -2.29
CA GLU A 185 -27.61 11.91 -2.43
C GLU A 185 -26.88 10.70 -1.83
N THR A 186 -26.50 9.72 -2.67
CA THR A 186 -25.74 8.52 -2.27
C THR A 186 -24.23 8.64 -2.49
N SER A 187 -23.77 9.75 -3.07
CA SER A 187 -22.38 9.96 -3.47
C SER A 187 -21.60 10.72 -2.39
N ILE A 188 -20.39 10.25 -2.10
CA ILE A 188 -19.49 10.85 -1.10
C ILE A 188 -18.15 11.17 -1.74
N VAL A 189 -17.71 12.42 -1.61
CA VAL A 189 -16.38 12.89 -2.05
C VAL A 189 -15.61 13.41 -0.84
N TYR A 190 -14.47 12.79 -0.56
CA TYR A 190 -13.53 13.26 0.45
C TYR A 190 -12.54 14.23 -0.18
N ILE A 191 -12.35 15.38 0.46
CA ILE A 191 -11.36 16.38 0.09
C ILE A 191 -10.34 16.43 1.22
N TYR A 192 -9.09 16.16 0.89
CA TYR A 192 -7.97 16.24 1.81
C TYR A 192 -7.15 17.49 1.52
N VAL A 193 -6.95 18.33 2.53
CA VAL A 193 -6.17 19.56 2.39
C VAL A 193 -4.74 19.29 2.85
N SER A 194 -3.80 19.62 1.98
CA SER A 194 -2.37 19.42 2.16
C SER A 194 -1.60 20.70 1.80
N THR A 195 -0.28 20.66 1.94
CA THR A 195 0.62 21.76 1.60
C THR A 195 1.90 21.24 0.97
N ILE A 196 2.66 22.14 0.33
CA ILE A 196 3.96 21.81 -0.25
C ILE A 196 4.96 21.28 0.80
N PRO A 197 5.88 20.37 0.43
CA PRO A 197 6.84 19.76 1.36
C PRO A 197 7.67 20.75 2.18
N ASN A 198 7.99 21.92 1.63
CA ASN A 198 8.79 22.94 2.32
C ASN A 198 8.11 23.46 3.60
N ASN A 199 6.77 23.47 3.63
CA ASN A 199 5.99 24.00 4.75
C ASN A 199 5.86 23.01 5.92
N TYR A 200 6.35 21.76 5.78
CA TYR A 200 6.21 20.74 6.82
C TYR A 200 6.89 21.11 8.14
N ILE A 201 8.01 21.84 8.05
CA ILE A 201 8.81 22.22 9.22
C ILE A 201 8.04 23.21 10.10
N ASP A 202 7.16 24.00 9.48
CA ASP A 202 6.41 25.06 10.14
C ASP A 202 5.01 24.61 10.60
N LEU A 203 4.69 23.31 10.49
CA LEU A 203 3.39 22.78 10.90
C LEU A 203 3.23 22.79 12.43
N VAL A 204 2.15 23.41 12.91
CA VAL A 204 1.78 23.50 14.33
C VAL A 204 0.45 22.75 14.56
N PRO A 205 0.44 21.66 15.38
CA PRO A 205 -0.70 20.75 15.53
C PRO A 205 -2.04 21.37 16.01
N GLU A 206 -2.06 22.58 16.56
CA GLU A 206 -3.27 23.20 17.13
C GLU A 206 -3.99 24.16 16.17
N LYS A 207 -3.31 24.66 15.15
CA LYS A 207 -3.86 25.70 14.24
C LYS A 207 -4.09 25.18 12.83
N GLN A 208 -3.57 24.00 12.52
CA GLN A 208 -3.44 23.48 11.18
C GLN A 208 -3.79 22.00 11.13
N VAL A 209 -4.02 21.54 9.92
CA VAL A 209 -4.20 20.12 9.61
C VAL A 209 -3.01 19.31 10.13
N SER A 210 -3.29 18.15 10.72
CA SER A 210 -2.25 17.31 11.33
C SER A 210 -1.19 16.89 10.31
N SER A 211 0.08 16.91 10.73
CA SER A 211 1.21 16.56 9.85
C SER A 211 1.11 15.14 9.27
N LEU A 212 0.51 14.22 10.03
CA LEU A 212 0.20 12.87 9.57
C LEU A 212 -0.78 12.89 8.39
N MET A 213 -1.78 13.76 8.44
CA MET A 213 -2.77 13.88 7.38
C MET A 213 -2.18 14.49 6.12
N VAL A 214 -1.44 15.59 6.25
CA VAL A 214 -0.70 16.22 5.14
C VAL A 214 0.21 15.19 4.45
N SER A 215 0.99 14.44 5.23
CA SER A 215 1.85 13.36 4.73
C SER A 215 1.08 12.26 3.99
N LYS A 216 -0.02 11.75 4.56
CA LYS A 216 -0.83 10.72 3.90
C LYS A 216 -1.44 11.21 2.59
N SER A 217 -1.90 12.46 2.55
CA SER A 217 -2.49 13.06 1.36
C SER A 217 -1.47 13.20 0.23
N LEU A 218 -0.25 13.67 0.51
CA LEU A 218 0.82 13.72 -0.50
C LEU A 218 1.23 12.32 -0.97
N MET A 219 1.34 11.35 -0.05
CA MET A 219 1.62 9.96 -0.44
C MET A 219 0.52 9.37 -1.33
N ALA A 220 -0.75 9.74 -1.11
CA ALA A 220 -1.85 9.27 -1.96
C ALA A 220 -1.74 9.79 -3.40
N ILE A 221 -1.25 11.03 -3.60
CA ILE A 221 -0.95 11.57 -4.94
C ILE A 221 0.09 10.71 -5.64
N GLU A 222 1.21 10.46 -4.97
CA GLU A 222 2.30 9.67 -5.54
C GLU A 222 1.91 8.20 -5.78
N HIS A 223 1.13 7.59 -4.89
CA HIS A 223 0.57 6.26 -5.10
C HIS A 223 -0.30 6.21 -6.37
N CYS A 224 -1.14 7.23 -6.59
CA CYS A 224 -1.96 7.34 -7.79
C CYS A 224 -1.11 7.51 -9.06
N ARG A 225 -0.14 8.42 -9.03
CA ARG A 225 0.79 8.62 -10.14
C ARG A 225 1.51 7.34 -10.52
N TRP A 226 2.09 6.65 -9.53
CA TRP A 226 2.74 5.37 -9.77
C TRP A 226 1.77 4.31 -10.30
N PHE A 227 0.54 4.26 -9.77
CA PHE A 227 -0.44 3.26 -10.19
C PHE A 227 -0.84 3.45 -11.66
N GLU A 228 -1.05 4.69 -12.09
CA GLU A 228 -1.37 5.03 -13.48
C GLU A 228 -0.24 4.66 -14.43
N GLU A 229 1.00 4.93 -14.04
CA GLU A 229 2.18 4.71 -14.89
C GLU A 229 2.56 3.22 -14.97
N TYR A 230 2.45 2.47 -13.87
CA TYR A 230 3.02 1.12 -13.77
C TYR A 230 2.00 0.01 -13.53
N SER A 231 0.84 0.30 -12.94
CA SER A 231 -0.10 -0.72 -12.42
C SER A 231 -1.51 -0.64 -13.01
N GLY A 232 -1.70 0.12 -14.10
CA GLY A 232 -3.00 0.34 -14.74
C GLY A 232 -3.60 -0.86 -15.50
N HIS A 233 -2.95 -2.03 -15.49
CA HIS A 233 -3.41 -3.23 -16.20
C HIS A 233 -4.75 -3.75 -15.64
N GLU A 234 -5.66 -4.18 -16.52
CA GLU A 234 -7.03 -4.56 -16.16
C GLU A 234 -7.07 -5.77 -15.20
N MET A 235 -6.20 -6.76 -15.39
CA MET A 235 -6.09 -7.90 -14.46
C MET A 235 -5.72 -7.42 -13.05
N THR A 236 -4.82 -6.44 -12.94
CA THR A 236 -4.41 -5.88 -11.65
C THR A 236 -5.59 -5.22 -10.94
N LYS A 237 -6.38 -4.42 -11.66
CA LYS A 237 -7.58 -3.77 -11.11
C LYS A 237 -8.61 -4.79 -10.61
N LYS A 238 -8.90 -5.82 -11.40
CA LYS A 238 -9.81 -6.93 -11.03
C LYS A 238 -9.36 -7.62 -9.75
N ILE A 239 -8.09 -8.00 -9.69
CA ILE A 239 -7.55 -8.73 -8.54
C ILE A 239 -7.46 -7.86 -7.29
N ILE A 240 -7.17 -6.56 -7.42
CA ILE A 240 -7.26 -5.61 -6.30
C ILE A 240 -8.68 -5.56 -5.73
N LYS A 241 -9.73 -5.48 -6.56
CA LYS A 241 -11.12 -5.49 -6.08
C LYS A 241 -11.43 -6.77 -5.29
N ILE A 242 -11.00 -7.93 -5.80
CA ILE A 242 -11.15 -9.21 -5.11
C ILE A 242 -10.39 -9.23 -3.77
N MET A 243 -9.16 -8.71 -3.72
CA MET A 243 -8.37 -8.67 -2.50
C MET A 243 -8.92 -7.69 -1.45
N LYS A 244 -9.51 -6.56 -1.88
CA LYS A 244 -10.26 -5.66 -0.98
C LYS A 244 -11.51 -6.35 -0.42
N ASP A 245 -12.25 -7.08 -1.23
CA ASP A 245 -13.39 -7.88 -0.76
C ASP A 245 -12.95 -9.00 0.22
N PHE A 246 -11.85 -9.68 -0.09
CA PHE A 246 -11.24 -10.66 0.81
C PHE A 246 -10.88 -10.03 2.16
N GLN A 247 -10.20 -8.88 2.15
CA GLN A 247 -9.89 -8.13 3.36
C GLN A 247 -11.13 -7.80 4.19
N ASN A 248 -12.25 -7.43 3.55
CA ASN A 248 -13.50 -7.11 4.25
C ASN A 248 -14.16 -8.34 4.87
N ARG A 249 -14.12 -9.49 4.19
CA ARG A 249 -14.74 -10.73 4.66
C ARG A 249 -13.95 -11.43 5.76
N PHE A 250 -12.63 -11.33 5.74
CA PHE A 250 -11.76 -11.98 6.71
C PHE A 250 -11.16 -10.95 7.67
N THR A 251 -11.72 -10.85 8.88
CA THR A 251 -11.37 -9.86 9.90
C THR A 251 -9.87 -9.79 10.21
N VAL A 252 -9.18 -10.94 10.19
CA VAL A 252 -7.73 -11.05 10.38
C VAL A 252 -6.94 -10.19 9.39
N PHE A 253 -7.46 -9.98 8.19
CA PHE A 253 -6.81 -9.22 7.12
C PHE A 253 -7.25 -7.74 7.06
N GLN A 254 -8.19 -7.29 7.91
CA GLN A 254 -8.66 -5.90 7.93
C GLN A 254 -7.55 -4.88 8.25
N LYS A 255 -6.51 -5.30 8.97
CA LYS A 255 -5.34 -4.46 9.29
C LYS A 255 -4.35 -4.32 8.13
N MET A 256 -4.50 -5.10 7.05
CA MET A 256 -3.64 -5.01 5.88
C MET A 256 -3.75 -3.62 5.24
N ASN A 257 -2.61 -3.02 4.87
CA ASN A 257 -2.61 -1.73 4.20
C ASN A 257 -3.18 -1.88 2.78
N VAL A 258 -4.12 -1.02 2.37
CA VAL A 258 -4.65 -1.02 1.00
C VAL A 258 -3.54 -0.79 -0.03
N TRP A 259 -2.55 0.06 0.25
CA TRP A 259 -1.41 0.24 -0.65
C TRP A 259 -0.57 -1.03 -0.80
N PHE A 260 -0.43 -1.81 0.28
CA PHE A 260 0.21 -3.12 0.21
C PHE A 260 -0.56 -4.09 -0.69
N ILE A 261 -1.90 -4.09 -0.64
CA ILE A 261 -2.73 -4.88 -1.56
C ILE A 261 -2.43 -4.50 -3.02
N HIS A 262 -2.38 -3.21 -3.33
CA HIS A 262 -2.06 -2.74 -4.69
C HIS A 262 -0.68 -3.25 -5.15
N GLN A 263 0.34 -3.12 -4.30
CA GLN A 263 1.70 -3.56 -4.63
C GLN A 263 1.82 -5.08 -4.75
N LEU A 264 1.17 -5.85 -3.87
CA LEU A 264 1.14 -7.32 -3.96
C LEU A 264 0.50 -7.78 -5.26
N CYS A 265 -0.69 -7.24 -5.59
CA CYS A 265 -1.39 -7.58 -6.83
C CYS A 265 -0.57 -7.20 -8.07
N HIS A 266 0.00 -5.99 -8.09
CA HIS A 266 0.89 -5.56 -9.17
C HIS A 266 2.09 -6.50 -9.32
N HIS A 267 2.81 -6.80 -8.24
CA HIS A 267 3.98 -7.67 -8.26
C HIS A 267 3.65 -9.05 -8.87
N VAL A 268 2.51 -9.63 -8.50
CA VAL A 268 2.08 -10.93 -9.02
C VAL A 268 1.72 -10.85 -10.51
N VAL A 269 0.90 -9.88 -10.90
CA VAL A 269 0.46 -9.73 -12.31
C VAL A 269 1.64 -9.38 -13.21
N TYR A 270 2.49 -8.44 -12.81
CA TYR A 270 3.67 -8.04 -13.56
C TYR A 270 4.62 -9.22 -13.80
N ASN A 271 4.89 -10.01 -12.76
CA ASN A 271 5.71 -11.20 -12.89
C ASN A 271 5.06 -12.28 -13.78
N ALA A 272 3.73 -12.41 -13.78
CA ALA A 272 3.04 -13.33 -14.68
C ALA A 272 3.20 -12.88 -16.15
N ILE A 273 2.96 -11.60 -16.43
CA ILE A 273 3.08 -11.04 -17.79
C ILE A 273 4.52 -11.18 -18.32
N ILE A 274 5.54 -10.91 -17.50
CA ILE A 274 6.94 -11.03 -17.94
C ILE A 274 7.34 -12.47 -18.28
N ASN A 275 6.81 -13.45 -17.54
CA ASN A 275 7.23 -14.83 -17.68
C ASN A 275 6.43 -15.60 -18.73
N ASP A 276 5.14 -15.32 -18.85
CA ASP A 276 4.18 -16.12 -19.61
C ASP A 276 3.44 -15.32 -20.71
N ASP A 277 3.85 -14.07 -20.98
CA ASP A 277 3.27 -13.10 -21.94
C ASP A 277 1.79 -12.70 -21.67
N GLU A 278 1.05 -13.48 -20.87
CA GLU A 278 -0.30 -13.20 -20.41
C GLU A 278 -0.47 -13.56 -18.92
N ALA A 279 -1.25 -12.76 -18.19
CA ALA A 279 -1.61 -13.05 -16.81
C ALA A 279 -3.00 -13.72 -16.76
N ASP A 280 -3.05 -15.02 -16.48
CA ASP A 280 -4.31 -15.72 -16.23
C ASP A 280 -4.79 -15.55 -14.78
N VAL A 281 -6.12 -15.49 -14.60
CA VAL A 281 -6.75 -15.28 -13.28
C VAL A 281 -6.31 -16.35 -12.28
N TYR A 282 -6.23 -17.60 -12.74
CA TYR A 282 -5.94 -18.74 -11.88
C TYR A 282 -4.54 -18.66 -11.28
N THR A 283 -3.52 -18.46 -12.12
CA THR A 283 -2.13 -18.29 -11.70
C THR A 283 -1.96 -17.09 -10.78
N VAL A 284 -2.50 -15.94 -11.14
CA VAL A 284 -2.39 -14.72 -10.34
C VAL A 284 -3.04 -14.90 -8.96
N TYR A 285 -4.25 -15.45 -8.92
CA TYR A 285 -4.98 -15.67 -7.69
C TYR A 285 -4.22 -16.61 -6.75
N LEU A 286 -3.77 -17.77 -7.24
CA LEU A 286 -3.01 -18.72 -6.44
C LEU A 286 -1.69 -18.15 -5.95
N LYS A 287 -0.96 -17.44 -6.82
CA LYS A 287 0.34 -16.85 -6.47
C LYS A 287 0.22 -15.84 -5.32
N ILE A 288 -0.86 -15.06 -5.26
CA ILE A 288 -1.12 -14.16 -4.12
C ILE A 288 -1.20 -14.94 -2.80
N PHE A 289 -2.06 -15.97 -2.73
CA PHE A 289 -2.22 -16.75 -1.50
C PHE A 289 -0.98 -17.57 -1.16
N GLN A 290 -0.25 -18.03 -2.15
CA GLN A 290 1.03 -18.67 -1.95
C GLN A 290 2.03 -17.70 -1.29
N LEU A 291 2.19 -16.48 -1.81
CA LEU A 291 3.10 -15.49 -1.22
C LEU A 291 2.69 -15.14 0.22
N LEU A 292 1.39 -14.98 0.47
CA LEU A 292 0.86 -14.79 1.82
C LEU A 292 1.22 -15.96 2.75
N ALA A 293 1.04 -17.19 2.30
CA ALA A 293 1.39 -18.40 3.05
C ALA A 293 2.91 -18.57 3.25
N CYS A 294 3.70 -18.13 2.28
CA CYS A 294 5.16 -18.16 2.33
C CYS A 294 5.77 -17.03 3.15
N ALA A 295 4.97 -16.31 3.94
CA ALA A 295 5.40 -15.27 4.87
C ALA A 295 5.85 -13.94 4.23
N VAL A 296 5.27 -13.55 3.09
CA VAL A 296 5.55 -12.25 2.46
C VAL A 296 5.30 -11.04 3.38
N MET A 297 4.40 -11.18 4.36
CA MET A 297 4.05 -10.12 5.32
C MET A 297 4.87 -10.16 6.62
N LEU A 298 5.77 -11.14 6.81
CA LEU A 298 6.59 -11.22 8.01
C LEU A 298 7.74 -10.19 7.97
N PRO A 299 8.20 -9.68 9.13
CA PRO A 299 9.34 -8.77 9.20
C PRO A 299 10.57 -9.38 8.54
N GLY A 300 11.24 -8.58 7.72
CA GLY A 300 12.43 -9.02 6.98
C GLY A 300 12.16 -9.58 5.59
N SER A 301 10.89 -9.79 5.22
CA SER A 301 10.50 -10.12 3.84
C SER A 301 10.82 -8.95 2.89
N PRO A 302 11.67 -9.14 1.87
CA PRO A 302 12.08 -8.09 0.95
C PRO A 302 11.27 -8.09 -0.36
N ILE A 303 10.12 -8.77 -0.45
CA ILE A 303 9.45 -8.94 -1.76
C ILE A 303 8.73 -7.67 -2.20
N ILE A 304 8.09 -6.96 -1.27
CA ILE A 304 7.22 -5.84 -1.59
C ILE A 304 7.83 -4.56 -1.01
N TYR A 305 8.45 -3.79 -1.90
CA TYR A 305 8.98 -2.46 -1.61
C TYR A 305 7.95 -1.39 -1.90
N ASP A 306 7.98 -0.29 -1.17
CA ASP A 306 7.22 0.90 -1.55
C ASP A 306 7.99 1.66 -2.65
N PRO A 307 7.50 1.70 -3.90
CA PRO A 307 8.20 2.37 -5.00
C PRO A 307 8.20 3.90 -4.88
N VAL A 308 7.34 4.45 -4.00
CA VAL A 308 7.18 5.90 -3.82
C VAL A 308 8.06 6.46 -2.72
N THR A 309 8.43 5.65 -1.72
CA THR A 309 9.26 6.16 -0.61
C THR A 309 10.75 6.15 -0.95
N PRO A 310 11.48 7.24 -0.68
CA PRO A 310 12.89 7.41 -1.11
C PRO A 310 13.90 6.48 -0.43
N SER A 311 13.46 5.56 0.44
CA SER A 311 14.34 4.66 1.19
C SER A 311 14.12 3.18 0.89
N ASN A 312 13.41 2.82 -0.19
CA ASN A 312 12.99 1.44 -0.47
C ASN A 312 12.50 0.76 0.81
N GLN A 313 11.72 1.49 1.62
CA GLN A 313 11.17 0.89 2.81
C GLN A 313 10.30 -0.27 2.35
N ILE A 314 10.61 -1.46 2.86
CA ILE A 314 9.69 -2.59 2.79
C ILE A 314 8.34 -2.04 3.22
N LEU A 315 7.29 -2.30 2.43
CA LEU A 315 5.94 -1.94 2.82
C LEU A 315 5.60 -2.70 4.08
N LYS A 316 5.98 -2.11 5.21
CA LYS A 316 5.68 -2.68 6.51
C LYS A 316 4.18 -2.58 6.61
N CYS A 317 3.54 -3.74 6.80
CA CYS A 317 2.24 -3.79 7.41
C CYS A 317 2.40 -3.34 8.88
N ASN A 318 2.74 -2.06 9.12
CA ASN A 318 3.03 -1.47 10.43
C ASN A 318 1.84 -1.58 11.41
N LYS A 319 0.67 -1.96 10.91
CA LYS A 319 -0.54 -2.22 11.70
C LYS A 319 -0.68 -3.67 12.15
N LEU A 320 0.17 -4.59 11.67
CA LEU A 320 0.18 -5.99 12.12
C LEU A 320 1.16 -6.12 13.28
N SER A 321 0.63 -6.03 14.50
CA SER A 321 1.37 -6.32 15.72
C SER A 321 1.42 -7.84 15.94
N PHE A 322 2.57 -8.36 16.39
CA PHE A 322 2.70 -9.76 16.83
C PHE A 322 1.93 -10.06 18.11
N ASN A 323 1.53 -9.03 18.85
CA ASN A 323 0.92 -9.13 20.16
C ASN A 323 -0.62 -9.00 20.12
N ASP A 324 -1.22 -8.86 18.93
CA ASP A 324 -2.65 -8.66 18.74
C ASP A 324 -3.42 -9.97 18.47
N GLN A 325 -2.88 -11.14 18.87
CA GLN A 325 -3.55 -12.44 18.77
C GLN A 325 -4.44 -12.75 19.97
#